data_AF-X1NN49-F1
#
_entry.id   AF-X1NN49-F1
#
_cell.length_a   1.000
_cell.length_b   1.000
_cell.length_c   1.000
_cell.angle_alpha   90.00
_cell.angle_beta   90.00
_cell.angle_gamma   90.00
#
_symmetry.space_group_name_H-M   'P 1'
#
loop_
_entity.id
_entity.type
_entity.pdbx_description
1 polymer ?
#
loop_
_entity_poly.entity_id
_entity_poly.type
_entity_poly.pdbx_seq_one_letter_code
_entity_poly.pdbx_strand_id
1 'polypeptide(L)' 'RAKKIKGAEALWEARASRSLRMTFRIESDTVILRNIGHHNETLERP' A
#
# COMPACT_ATOMS: atom_id res chain seq x y z
N ARG A 1 -6.21 -6.49 5.92
CA ARG A 1 -6.55 -7.11 4.60
C ARG A 1 -5.73 -6.41 3.53
N ALA A 2 -5.18 -7.14 2.57
CA ALA A 2 -4.42 -6.59 1.45
C ALA A 2 -5.20 -6.75 0.13
N LYS A 3 -5.10 -5.78 -0.78
CA LYS A 3 -5.68 -5.84 -2.12
C LYS A 3 -4.69 -5.30 -3.14
N LYS A 4 -4.73 -5.86 -4.35
CA LYS A 4 -3.95 -5.34 -5.48
C LYS A 4 -4.60 -4.05 -6.00
N ILE A 5 -3.79 -3.02 -6.29
CA ILE A 5 -4.27 -1.77 -6.88
C ILE A 5 -4.47 -2.00 -8.40
N LYS A 6 -5.64 -1.64 -8.91
CA LYS A 6 -5.95 -1.74 -10.35
C LYS A 6 -5.17 -0.67 -11.11
N GLY A 7 -4.60 -1.01 -12.26
CA GLY A 7 -3.87 -0.08 -13.12
C GLY A 7 -2.42 0.21 -12.69
N ALA A 8 -1.94 -0.38 -11.59
CA ALA A 8 -0.53 -0.32 -11.19
C ALA A 8 0.05 -1.73 -11.10
N GLU A 9 1.12 -2.00 -11.86
CA GLU A 9 1.80 -3.29 -11.80
C GLU A 9 2.44 -3.51 -10.44
N ALA A 10 2.22 -4.71 -9.89
CA ALA A 10 2.78 -5.18 -8.62
C ALA A 10 2.51 -4.29 -7.38
N LEU A 11 1.60 -3.32 -7.44
CA LEU A 11 1.29 -2.44 -6.31
C LEU A 11 0.11 -2.96 -5.49
N TRP A 12 0.29 -2.98 -4.17
CA TRP A 12 -0.68 -3.47 -3.20
C TRP A 12 -0.98 -2.39 -2.16
N GLU A 13 -2.22 -2.39 -1.67
CA GLU A 13 -2.65 -1.60 -0.52
C GLU A 13 -3.07 -2.56 0.61
N ALA A 14 -2.58 -2.33 1.82
CA ALA A 14 -3.04 -3.00 3.02
C ALA A 14 -3.54 -2.02 4.07
N ARG A 15 -4.54 -2.47 4.82
CA ARG A 15 -5.03 -1.80 6.03
C ARG A 15 -4.52 -2.51 7.27
N ALA A 16 -3.73 -1.80 8.06
CA ALA A 16 -3.22 -2.26 9.35
C ALA A 16 -4.16 -1.91 10.52
N SER A 17 -4.83 -0.74 10.46
CA SER A 17 -5.83 -0.34 11.45
C SER A 17 -6.94 0.49 10.82
N ARG A 18 -7.91 0.98 11.61
CA ARG A 18 -8.93 1.91 11.07
C ARG A 18 -8.27 3.19 10.51
N SER A 19 -7.20 3.67 11.12
CA SER A 19 -6.51 4.90 10.71
C SER A 19 -5.29 4.66 9.83
N LEU A 20 -4.68 3.46 9.84
CA LEU A 20 -3.39 3.21 9.19
C LEU A 20 -3.54 2.42 7.88
N ARG A 21 -3.02 2.98 6.79
CA ARG A 21 -2.89 2.31 5.48
C ARG A 21 -1.43 2.25 5.07
N MET A 22 -1.11 1.26 4.25
CA MET A 22 0.22 1.12 3.66
C MET A 22 0.12 0.68 2.20
N THR A 23 1.07 1.13 1.39
CA THR A 23 1.29 0.64 0.03
C THR A 23 2.64 -0.04 -0.06
N PHE A 24 2.68 -1.15 -0.79
CA PHE A 24 3.90 -1.94 -0.96
C PHE A 24 3.90 -2.64 -2.32
N ARG A 25 5.08 -3.06 -2.73
CA ARG A 25 5.29 -3.96 -3.87
C ARG A 25 5.82 -5.30 -3.38
N ILE A 26 5.50 -6.34 -4.12
CA ILE A 26 6.09 -7.66 -3.94
C ILE A 26 6.92 -7.92 -5.20
N GLU A 27 8.22 -8.06 -5.03
CA GLU A 27 9.18 -8.36 -6.09
C GLU A 27 9.86 -9.68 -5.72
N SER A 28 9.47 -10.76 -6.39
CA SER A 28 9.93 -12.12 -6.08
C SER A 28 9.71 -12.51 -4.60
N ASP A 29 10.77 -12.52 -3.80
CA ASP A 29 10.80 -12.85 -2.37
C ASP A 29 10.87 -11.60 -1.46
N THR A 30 10.94 -10.41 -2.06
CA THR A 30 11.16 -9.15 -1.36
C THR A 30 9.89 -8.32 -1.31
N VAL A 31 9.56 -7.81 -0.11
CA VAL A 31 8.47 -6.84 0.08
C VAL A 31 9.07 -5.44 0.21
N ILE A 32 8.74 -4.57 -0.74
CA ILE A 32 9.20 -3.19 -0.76
C ILE A 32 8.07 -2.30 -0.27
N LEU A 33 8.23 -1.76 0.94
CA LEU A 33 7.28 -0.83 1.54
C LEU A 33 7.48 0.57 0.95
N ARG A 34 6.43 1.16 0.38
CA ARG A 34 6.51 2.47 -0.29
C ARG A 34 5.99 3.59 0.59
N ASN A 35 4.81 3.40 1.17
CA ASN A 35 4.17 4.41 2.00
C ASN A 35 3.48 3.75 3.19
N ILE A 36 3.57 4.38 4.36
CA ILE A 36 2.74 4.10 5.52
C ILE A 36 2.21 5.44 6.01
N GLY A 37 0.90 5.54 6.19
CA GLY A 37 0.33 6.78 6.67
C GLY A 37 -1.11 6.67 7.11
N HIS A 38 -1.58 7.78 7.68
CA HIS A 38 -2.96 7.92 8.08
C HIS A 38 -3.86 7.96 6.83
N HIS A 39 -5.05 7.35 6.96
CA HIS A 39 -6.07 7.19 5.92
C HIS A 39 -6.31 8.40 5.03
N ASN A 40 -6.15 9.63 5.55
CA ASN A 40 -6.43 10.87 4.85
C ASN A 40 -5.20 11.59 4.28
N GLU A 41 -3.98 11.22 4.67
CA GLU A 41 -2.76 11.92 4.22
C GLU A 41 -2.09 11.25 3.02
N THR A 42 -2.39 9.96 2.77
CA THR A 42 -1.73 9.16 1.72
C THR A 42 -2.49 9.10 0.38
N LEU A 43 -3.60 9.82 0.21
CA LEU A 43 -4.40 9.77 -1.02
C LEU A 43 -3.88 10.65 -2.16
N GLU A 44 -3.03 11.63 -1.88
CA GLU A 44 -2.52 12.56 -2.92
C GLU A 44 -1.14 12.19 -3.48
N ARG A 45 -0.45 11.21 -2.89
CA ARG A 45 0.92 10.80 -3.29
C ARG A 45 1.16 9.28 -3.14
N PRO A 46 0.68 8.47 -4.09
CA PRO A 46 0.90 7.01 -4.09
C PRO A 46 2.34 6.59 -4.43
#